data_AF-A0A7Y1XYQ3-F1
#
_entry.id   AF-A0A7Y1XYQ3-F1
#
_cell.length_a   1.000
_cell.length_b   1.000
_cell.length_c   1.000
_cell.angle_alpha   90.00
_cell.angle_beta   90.00
_cell.angle_gamma   90.00
#
_symmetry.space_group_name_H-M   'P 1'
#
loop_
_entity.id
_entity.type
_entity.pdbx_description
1 polymer ?
#
loop_
_entity_poly.entity_id
_entity_poly.type
_entity_poly.pdbx_seq_one_letter_code
_entity_poly.pdbx_strand_id
1 'polypeptide(L)'
;MRLLVVSATEREAQSISEWCKPTKSTSKWVKSFHYENAIIDVLVTGAGIVPTTYALGRLLMLYSYDLAINIGLAGSFKKEFLLGSVVNVVEDRFSELGAEDGGNFIPIGDMNLPGYDGFPFEDGMLHPDEPDDVELLKEIPHVKGITVNTVHGNVE
;
A
#
# COMPACT_ATOMS: atom_id res chain seq x y z
N MET A 1 5.90 -9.49 -18.83
CA MET A 1 5.80 -8.61 -17.65
C MET A 1 4.77 -9.17 -16.70
N ARG A 2 5.05 -9.16 -15.39
CA ARG A 2 4.16 -9.63 -14.34
C ARG A 2 4.03 -8.55 -13.27
N LEU A 3 2.81 -8.06 -13.11
CA LEU A 3 2.44 -6.99 -12.18
C LEU A 3 1.70 -7.58 -10.99
N LEU A 4 1.94 -7.04 -9.80
CA LEU A 4 1.18 -7.34 -8.61
C LEU A 4 0.31 -6.13 -8.26
N VAL A 5 -0.98 -6.34 -8.08
CA VAL A 5 -1.89 -5.39 -7.45
C VAL A 5 -2.29 -5.94 -6.09
N VAL A 6 -2.10 -5.14 -5.05
CA VAL A 6 -2.48 -5.45 -3.68
C VAL A 6 -3.68 -4.59 -3.31
N SER A 7 -4.68 -5.18 -2.66
CA SER A 7 -5.83 -4.45 -2.11
C SER A 7 -6.32 -5.06 -0.80
N ALA A 8 -6.97 -4.27 0.04
CA ALA A 8 -7.55 -4.78 1.29
C ALA A 8 -8.83 -5.59 1.01
N THR A 9 -9.60 -5.22 -0.02
CA THR A 9 -10.88 -5.84 -0.37
C THR A 9 -10.96 -6.18 -1.86
N GLU A 10 -11.84 -7.12 -2.22
CA GLU A 10 -12.10 -7.44 -3.63
C GLU A 10 -12.71 -6.25 -4.41
N ARG A 11 -13.47 -5.37 -3.71
CA ARG A 11 -14.14 -4.23 -4.33
C ARG A 11 -13.15 -3.16 -4.77
N GLU A 12 -12.08 -2.93 -4.01
CA GLU A 12 -11.04 -1.97 -4.37
C GLU A 12 -10.29 -2.36 -5.65
N ALA A 13 -10.22 -3.66 -5.95
CA ALA A 13 -9.59 -4.18 -7.17
C ALA A 13 -10.62 -4.63 -8.23
N GLN A 14 -11.91 -4.31 -8.07
CA GLN A 14 -12.98 -4.85 -8.92
C GLN A 14 -12.78 -4.50 -10.40
N SER A 15 -12.35 -3.28 -10.70
CA SER A 15 -12.14 -2.82 -12.08
C SER A 15 -11.14 -3.68 -12.85
N ILE A 16 -10.15 -4.28 -12.17
CA ILE A 16 -9.20 -5.20 -12.82
C ILE A 16 -9.92 -6.43 -13.36
N SER A 17 -10.86 -6.97 -12.58
CA SER A 17 -11.63 -8.15 -13.00
C SER A 17 -12.62 -7.85 -14.13
N GLU A 18 -13.03 -6.60 -14.27
CA GLU A 18 -13.93 -6.13 -15.34
C GLU A 18 -13.16 -5.85 -16.64
N TRP A 19 -11.93 -5.33 -16.54
CA TRP A 19 -11.13 -4.95 -17.71
C TRP A 19 -10.25 -6.08 -18.26
N CYS A 20 -9.93 -7.08 -17.44
CA CYS A 20 -8.94 -8.10 -17.77
C CYS A 20 -9.55 -9.50 -17.88
N LYS A 21 -8.92 -10.38 -18.68
CA LYS A 21 -9.38 -11.76 -18.84
C LYS A 21 -8.80 -12.63 -17.71
N PRO A 22 -9.61 -13.44 -17.00
CA PRO A 22 -9.08 -14.33 -15.98
C PRO A 22 -8.13 -15.37 -16.60
N THR A 23 -7.08 -15.72 -15.87
CA THR A 23 -6.14 -16.80 -16.25
C THR A 23 -5.96 -17.81 -15.12
N LYS A 24 -5.09 -18.81 -15.31
CA LYS A 24 -4.73 -19.75 -14.26
C LYS A 24 -4.10 -18.99 -13.11
N SER A 25 -4.79 -19.02 -11.98
CA SER A 25 -4.33 -18.45 -10.73
C SER A 25 -2.99 -19.07 -10.31
N THR A 26 -2.10 -18.23 -9.79
CA THR A 26 -0.79 -18.61 -9.27
C THR A 26 -0.88 -19.18 -7.86
N SER A 27 -1.94 -18.88 -7.10
CA SER A 27 -2.22 -19.50 -5.81
C SER A 27 -3.68 -19.29 -5.38
N LYS A 28 -4.17 -20.10 -4.43
CA LYS A 28 -5.55 -19.98 -3.89
C LYS A 28 -5.93 -18.55 -3.43
N TRP A 29 -4.95 -17.73 -3.07
CA TRP A 29 -5.13 -16.39 -2.49
C TRP A 29 -4.90 -15.26 -3.50
N VAL A 30 -4.55 -15.60 -4.74
CA VAL A 30 -4.23 -14.63 -5.79
C VAL A 30 -5.10 -14.90 -7.01
N LYS A 31 -5.79 -13.87 -7.49
CA LYS A 31 -6.52 -13.94 -8.76
C LYS A 31 -5.61 -13.42 -9.86
N SER A 32 -5.34 -14.25 -10.86
CA SER A 32 -4.47 -13.87 -11.98
C SER A 32 -5.30 -13.49 -13.19
N PHE A 33 -4.91 -12.42 -13.86
CA PHE A 33 -5.54 -11.89 -15.05
C PHE A 33 -4.51 -11.65 -16.16
N HIS A 34 -5.00 -11.65 -17.39
CA HIS A 34 -4.24 -11.34 -18.57
C HIS A 34 -4.74 -10.02 -19.17
N TYR A 35 -3.81 -9.09 -19.39
CA TYR A 35 -4.05 -7.81 -20.04
C TYR A 35 -2.92 -7.54 -21.04
N GLU A 36 -3.27 -7.50 -22.33
CA GLU A 36 -2.30 -7.41 -23.44
C GLU A 36 -1.14 -8.41 -23.33
N ASN A 37 0.10 -7.94 -23.08
CA ASN A 37 1.29 -8.79 -22.93
C ASN A 37 1.74 -8.94 -21.46
N ALA A 38 0.87 -8.57 -20.51
CA ALA A 38 1.14 -8.60 -19.08
C ALA A 38 0.23 -9.59 -18.34
N ILE A 39 0.79 -10.19 -17.28
CA ILE A 39 0.04 -10.93 -16.28
C ILE A 39 -0.15 -10.01 -15.08
N ILE A 40 -1.38 -9.84 -14.63
CA ILE A 40 -1.73 -9.05 -13.45
C ILE A 40 -2.22 -9.99 -12.37
N ASP A 41 -1.46 -10.12 -11.29
CA ASP A 41 -1.87 -10.84 -10.10
C ASP A 41 -2.52 -9.88 -9.12
N VAL A 42 -3.70 -10.22 -8.62
CA VAL A 42 -4.43 -9.47 -7.60
C VAL A 42 -4.38 -10.24 -6.29
N LEU A 43 -3.73 -9.66 -5.28
CA LEU A 43 -3.68 -10.15 -3.91
C LEU A 43 -4.65 -9.34 -3.03
N VAL A 44 -5.68 -10.01 -2.52
CA VAL A 44 -6.60 -9.43 -1.54
C VAL A 44 -6.12 -9.83 -0.15
N THR A 45 -5.67 -8.86 0.65
CA THR A 45 -5.01 -9.13 1.93
C THR A 45 -5.97 -9.13 3.12
N GLY A 46 -7.07 -8.38 3.02
CA GLY A 46 -7.85 -7.95 4.18
C GLY A 46 -7.34 -6.61 4.73
N ALA A 47 -8.17 -5.93 5.53
CA ALA A 47 -7.79 -4.64 6.11
C ALA A 47 -6.78 -4.78 7.25
N GLY A 48 -5.76 -3.91 7.25
CA GLY A 48 -4.78 -3.77 8.34
C GLY A 48 -3.34 -4.09 7.92
N ILE A 49 -2.40 -3.61 8.73
CA ILE A 49 -0.96 -3.74 8.46
C ILE A 49 -0.54 -5.21 8.48
N VAL A 50 -0.88 -5.95 9.55
CA VAL A 50 -0.46 -7.34 9.75
C VAL A 50 -0.90 -8.29 8.63
N PRO A 51 -2.20 -8.36 8.23
CA PRO A 51 -2.61 -9.26 7.16
C PRO A 51 -1.95 -8.89 5.82
N THR A 52 -1.78 -7.59 5.55
CA THR A 52 -1.09 -7.10 4.34
C THR A 52 0.37 -7.53 4.32
N THR A 53 1.13 -7.24 5.38
CA THR A 53 2.55 -7.61 5.49
C THR A 53 2.75 -9.13 5.39
N TYR A 54 1.93 -9.93 6.08
CA TYR A 54 2.07 -11.38 6.07
C TYR A 54 1.76 -11.97 4.68
N ALA A 55 0.64 -11.57 4.06
CA ALA A 55 0.22 -12.10 2.77
C ALA A 55 1.20 -11.68 1.65
N LEU A 56 1.63 -10.42 1.67
CA LEU A 56 2.58 -9.89 0.70
C LEU A 56 3.94 -10.57 0.84
N GLY A 57 4.49 -10.65 2.06
CA GLY A 57 5.77 -11.32 2.30
C GLY A 57 5.75 -12.79 1.85
N ARG A 58 4.69 -13.52 2.20
CA ARG A 58 4.47 -14.90 1.73
C ARG A 58 4.45 -15.03 0.22
N LEU A 59 3.84 -14.06 -0.48
CA LEU A 59 3.73 -14.08 -1.94
C LEU A 59 5.08 -13.75 -2.60
N LEU A 60 5.76 -12.72 -2.13
CA LEU A 60 7.04 -12.24 -2.67
C LEU A 60 8.19 -13.23 -2.43
N MET A 61 8.09 -14.09 -1.41
CA MET A 61 9.01 -15.22 -1.23
C MET A 61 8.92 -16.28 -2.33
N LEU A 62 7.77 -16.39 -3.02
CA LEU A 62 7.50 -17.42 -4.01
C LEU A 62 7.55 -16.90 -5.45
N TYR A 63 7.30 -15.61 -5.63
CA TYR A 63 7.16 -15.00 -6.95
C TYR A 63 7.84 -13.63 -6.98
N SER A 64 8.55 -13.36 -8.08
CA SER A 64 9.05 -12.03 -8.40
C SER A 64 8.06 -11.30 -9.31
N TYR A 65 7.99 -9.99 -9.14
CA TYR A 65 7.15 -9.09 -9.92
C TYR A 65 8.00 -7.95 -10.45
N ASP A 66 7.66 -7.47 -11.64
CA ASP A 66 8.32 -6.31 -12.25
C ASP A 66 7.88 -5.00 -11.58
N LEU A 67 6.65 -4.97 -11.06
CA LEU A 67 6.08 -3.85 -10.32
C LEU A 67 4.97 -4.36 -9.37
N ALA A 68 4.93 -3.83 -8.16
CA ALA A 68 3.87 -4.06 -7.19
C ALA A 68 3.19 -2.74 -6.82
N ILE A 69 1.87 -2.67 -6.95
CA ILE A 69 1.07 -1.46 -6.68
C ILE A 69 0.05 -1.81 -5.60
N ASN A 70 0.09 -1.07 -4.49
CA ASN A 70 -0.98 -1.13 -3.50
C ASN A 70 -2.08 -0.13 -3.87
N ILE A 71 -3.30 -0.61 -4.07
CA ILE A 71 -4.47 0.23 -4.34
C ILE A 71 -5.50 0.04 -3.24
N GLY A 72 -6.18 1.12 -2.87
CA GLY A 72 -7.20 1.08 -1.85
C GLY A 72 -7.83 2.44 -1.63
N LEU A 73 -8.82 2.47 -0.76
CA LEU A 73 -9.42 3.71 -0.29
C LEU A 73 -8.59 4.31 0.84
N ALA A 74 -8.48 5.63 0.87
CA ALA A 74 -7.82 6.39 1.93
C ALA A 74 -8.70 7.55 2.40
N GLY A 75 -8.54 7.90 3.67
CA GLY A 75 -9.02 9.18 4.20
C GLY A 75 -8.01 10.30 3.96
N SER A 76 -8.47 11.54 3.96
CA SER A 76 -7.60 12.72 3.85
C SER A 76 -7.88 13.70 4.97
N PHE A 77 -6.84 14.17 5.64
CA PHE A 77 -6.89 15.30 6.58
C PHE A 77 -6.91 16.66 5.86
N LYS A 78 -6.55 16.68 4.56
CA LYS A 78 -6.53 17.89 3.75
C LYS A 78 -7.84 18.03 2.97
N LYS A 79 -8.56 19.12 3.24
CA LYS A 79 -9.87 19.43 2.64
C LYS A 79 -9.83 19.70 1.13
N GLU A 80 -8.64 19.92 0.56
CA GLU A 80 -8.44 20.10 -0.87
C GLU A 80 -8.67 18.81 -1.68
N PHE A 81 -8.50 17.63 -1.06
CA PHE A 81 -8.79 16.35 -1.71
C PHE A 81 -10.27 15.99 -1.54
N LEU A 82 -11.02 16.11 -2.64
CA LEU A 82 -12.42 15.73 -2.70
C LEU A 82 -12.58 14.20 -2.73
N LEU A 83 -13.74 13.69 -2.30
CA LEU A 83 -14.07 12.27 -2.45
C LEU A 83 -13.95 11.82 -3.91
N GLY A 84 -13.27 10.70 -4.13
CA GLY A 84 -12.98 10.17 -5.47
C GLY A 84 -11.70 10.74 -6.11
N SER A 85 -10.99 11.64 -5.43
CA SER A 85 -9.65 12.04 -5.88
C SER A 85 -8.70 10.85 -5.84
N VAL A 86 -7.87 10.73 -6.89
CA VAL A 86 -6.77 9.76 -6.96
C VAL A 86 -5.49 10.48 -6.61
N VAL A 87 -4.67 9.87 -5.75
CA VAL A 87 -3.38 10.41 -5.31
C VAL A 87 -2.33 9.30 -5.38
N ASN A 88 -1.07 9.70 -5.55
CA ASN A 88 0.07 8.80 -5.47
C ASN A 88 0.79 9.05 -4.13
N VAL A 89 0.93 8.01 -3.32
CA VAL A 89 1.62 8.10 -2.03
C VAL A 89 3.12 7.87 -2.27
N VAL A 90 3.89 8.96 -2.20
CA VAL A 90 5.33 8.96 -2.48
C VAL A 90 6.20 8.90 -1.23
N GLU A 91 5.58 9.11 -0.07
CA GLU A 91 6.18 8.91 1.24
C GLU A 91 5.09 8.38 2.18
N ASP A 92 5.38 7.40 3.03
CA ASP A 92 4.43 6.89 4.02
C ASP A 92 5.12 6.58 5.36
N ARG A 93 4.35 6.56 6.45
CA ARG A 93 4.84 6.14 7.76
C ARG A 93 3.73 5.55 8.60
N PHE A 94 4.09 4.85 9.67
CA PHE A 94 3.12 4.40 10.67
C PHE A 94 2.85 5.51 11.69
N SER A 95 1.60 5.97 11.79
CA SER A 95 1.27 7.03 12.75
C SER A 95 1.21 6.56 14.20
N GLU A 96 0.91 5.27 14.41
CA GLU A 96 0.64 4.68 15.72
C GLU A 96 1.80 3.83 16.25
N LEU A 97 2.97 3.85 15.60
CA LEU A 97 4.12 3.05 16.00
C LEU A 97 5.00 3.81 17.01
N GLY A 98 4.96 3.38 18.27
CA GLY A 98 5.63 4.07 19.37
C GLY A 98 5.18 3.55 20.73
N ALA A 99 5.39 4.35 21.77
CA ALA A 99 4.93 4.06 23.13
C ALA A 99 4.16 5.23 23.74
N GLU A 100 3.25 4.93 24.66
CA GLU A 100 2.56 5.94 25.45
C GLU A 100 3.37 6.27 26.72
N ASP A 101 3.43 7.56 27.07
CA ASP A 101 3.93 8.06 28.35
C ASP A 101 2.88 9.01 28.97
N GLY A 102 1.98 8.43 29.76
CA GLY A 102 0.83 9.12 30.32
C GLY A 102 -0.11 9.60 29.21
N GLY A 103 -0.22 10.92 29.04
CA GLY A 103 -1.01 11.54 27.95
C GLY A 103 -0.22 11.83 26.68
N ASN A 104 1.08 11.53 26.65
CA ASN A 104 1.95 11.77 25.51
C ASN A 104 2.16 10.49 24.71
N PHE A 105 2.38 10.65 23.40
CA PHE A 105 2.85 9.58 22.53
C PHE A 105 4.31 9.85 22.15
N ILE A 106 5.15 8.84 22.31
CA ILE A 106 6.56 8.85 21.94
C ILE A 106 6.69 8.04 20.64
N PRO A 107 6.92 8.69 19.48
CA PRO A 107 7.16 8.00 18.22
C PRO A 107 8.32 7.04 18.33
N ILE A 108 8.24 5.88 17.67
CA ILE A 108 9.27 4.85 17.78
C ILE A 108 10.67 5.31 17.34
N GLY A 109 10.77 6.28 16.43
CA GLY A 109 12.05 6.90 16.03
C GLY A 109 12.73 7.67 17.16
N ASP A 110 11.96 8.22 18.09
CA ASP A 110 12.49 8.96 19.24
C ASP A 110 12.90 8.02 20.40
N MET A 111 12.58 6.73 20.30
CA MET A 111 12.80 5.75 21.38
C MET A 111 14.23 5.17 21.40
N ASN A 112 15.13 5.60 20.50
CA ASN A 112 16.49 5.06 20.36
C ASN A 112 16.53 3.51 20.29
N LEU A 113 15.53 2.91 19.65
CA LEU A 113 15.45 1.46 19.48
C LEU A 113 16.33 1.01 18.31
N PRO A 114 17.12 -0.07 18.45
CA PRO A 114 17.96 -0.55 17.37
C PRO A 114 17.13 -0.90 16.13
N GLY A 115 17.53 -0.37 14.97
CA GLY A 115 17.02 -0.77 13.66
C GLY A 115 15.77 -0.06 13.16
N TYR A 116 15.24 0.95 13.87
CA TYR A 116 14.11 1.73 13.33
C TYR A 116 14.54 2.69 12.21
N ASP A 117 15.64 3.42 12.38
CA ASP A 117 16.21 4.30 11.35
C ASP A 117 17.04 3.51 10.30
N GLY A 118 16.65 2.27 10.04
CA GLY A 118 17.27 1.41 9.04
C GLY A 118 16.23 0.91 8.04
N PHE A 119 16.71 0.30 6.96
CA PHE A 119 15.85 -0.27 5.92
C PHE A 119 14.67 -1.06 6.54
N PRO A 120 13.43 -0.80 6.11
CA PRO A 120 13.04 0.00 4.94
C PRO A 120 12.82 1.50 5.19
N PHE A 121 13.04 2.01 6.40
CA PHE A 121 12.77 3.41 6.72
C PHE A 121 14.02 4.29 6.53
N GLU A 122 13.79 5.51 6.03
CA GLU A 122 14.76 6.60 5.99
C GLU A 122 14.14 7.78 6.77
N ASP A 123 14.75 8.20 7.87
CA ASP A 123 14.24 9.23 8.78
C ASP A 123 12.76 8.99 9.21
N GLY A 124 12.41 7.71 9.45
CA GLY A 124 11.06 7.30 9.86
C GLY A 124 10.01 7.29 8.75
N MET A 125 10.42 7.48 7.49
CA MET A 125 9.56 7.43 6.30
C MET A 125 9.90 6.24 5.41
N LEU A 126 8.88 5.69 4.75
CA LEU A 126 8.99 4.74 3.67
C LEU A 126 8.93 5.50 2.35
N HIS A 127 9.83 5.15 1.45
CA HIS A 127 9.87 5.66 0.08
C HIS A 127 9.66 4.47 -0.86
N PRO A 128 8.66 4.52 -1.77
CA PRO A 128 8.53 3.50 -2.80
C PRO A 128 9.67 3.63 -3.80
N ASP A 129 10.07 2.50 -4.38
CA ASP A 129 10.89 2.52 -5.60
C ASP A 129 10.02 3.05 -6.74
N GLU A 130 10.17 4.32 -7.10
CA GLU A 130 9.39 4.94 -8.18
C GLU A 130 9.92 4.48 -9.55
N PRO A 131 9.08 3.86 -10.39
CA PRO A 131 9.50 3.54 -11.74
C PRO A 131 9.53 4.82 -12.60
N ASP A 132 10.73 5.25 -13.00
CA ASP A 132 10.96 6.42 -13.85
C ASP A 132 10.11 6.42 -15.14
N ASP A 133 9.76 5.23 -15.63
CA ASP A 133 9.09 5.02 -16.92
C ASP A 133 7.55 5.07 -16.86
N VAL A 134 6.94 5.30 -15.68
CA VAL A 134 5.48 5.35 -15.53
C VAL A 134 4.99 6.79 -15.43
N GLU A 135 4.87 7.46 -16.59
CA GLU A 135 4.42 8.86 -16.69
C GLU A 135 3.08 9.13 -15.98
N LEU A 136 2.15 8.17 -15.99
CA LEU A 136 0.86 8.32 -15.29
C LEU A 136 1.03 8.61 -13.79
N LEU A 137 2.03 8.03 -13.12
CA LEU A 137 2.28 8.27 -11.70
C LEU A 137 2.83 9.67 -11.43
N LYS A 138 3.43 10.32 -12.44
CA LYS A 138 3.92 11.70 -12.36
C LYS A 138 2.79 12.73 -12.52
N GLU A 139 1.71 12.36 -13.21
CA GLU A 139 0.56 13.23 -13.46
C GLU A 139 -0.45 13.25 -12.28
N ILE A 140 -0.42 12.23 -11.42
CA ILE A 140 -1.30 12.12 -10.26
C ILE A 140 -0.70 12.94 -9.09
N PRO A 141 -1.52 13.67 -8.30
CA PRO A 141 -1.02 14.42 -7.15
C PRO A 141 -0.21 13.55 -6.18
N HIS A 142 1.02 13.98 -5.89
CA HIS A 142 1.91 13.34 -4.94
C HIS A 142 1.58 13.77 -3.51
N VAL A 143 1.46 12.80 -2.60
CA VAL A 143 1.10 13.05 -1.21
C VAL A 143 1.96 12.23 -0.25
N LYS A 144 2.01 12.69 0.99
CA LYS A 144 2.54 11.93 2.12
C LYS A 144 1.40 11.21 2.83
N GLY A 145 1.52 9.91 2.97
CA GLY A 145 0.60 9.04 3.66
C GLY A 145 0.89 8.91 5.15
N ILE A 146 -0.11 8.41 5.87
CA ILE A 146 0.10 7.69 7.12
C ILE A 146 -0.69 6.39 7.07
N THR A 147 -0.01 5.28 7.30
CA THR A 147 -0.65 3.99 7.49
C THR A 147 -1.07 3.83 8.95
N VAL A 148 -2.34 3.45 9.16
CA VAL A 148 -2.99 3.35 10.47
C VAL A 148 -3.61 1.96 10.63
N ASN A 149 -3.73 1.46 11.87
CA ASN A 149 -4.63 0.35 12.16
C ASN A 149 -5.98 0.84 12.68
N THR A 150 -6.03 2.05 13.24
CA THR A 150 -7.27 2.67 13.71
C THR A 150 -7.62 3.88 12.86
N VAL A 151 -8.85 3.95 12.38
CA VAL A 151 -9.38 5.13 11.68
C VAL A 151 -10.17 6.00 12.64
N HIS A 152 -10.09 7.32 12.48
CA HIS A 152 -10.85 8.27 13.28
C HIS A 152 -12.35 8.14 12.97
N GLY A 153 -13.16 7.97 14.00
CA GLY A 153 -14.63 7.97 13.91
C GLY A 153 -15.27 9.35 14.04
N ASN A 154 -14.46 10.39 14.26
CA ASN A 154 -14.91 11.76 14.48
C ASN A 154 -14.57 12.64 13.28
N VAL A 155 -15.42 13.64 13.02
CA VAL A 155 -15.15 14.66 12.00
C VAL A 155 -14.15 15.65 12.59
N GLU A 156 -12.99 15.85 11.94
CA GLU A 156 -12.05 16.93 12.24
C GLU A 156 -12.34 18.21 11.41
#